data_AF-A0A4Q3R326-F1
#
_entry.id   AF-A0A4Q3R326-F1
#
_cell.length_a   1.000
_cell.length_b   1.000
_cell.length_c   1.000
_cell.angle_alpha   90.00
_cell.angle_beta   90.00
_cell.angle_gamma   90.00
#
_symmetry.space_group_name_H-M   'P 1'
#
loop_
_entity.id
_entity.type
_entity.pdbx_description
1 polymer ?
#
loop_
_entity_poly.entity_id
_entity_poly.type
_entity_poly.pdbx_seq_one_letter_code
_entity_poly.pdbx_strand_id
1 'polypeptide(L)' 'MAERLGFLKEGVLREAELVNGRHLDLAVFSQLHAEWKTNTNQKNELCQQMNN' A
#
# COMPACT_ATOMS: atom_id res chain seq x y z
N MET A 1 4.48 -1.27 -5.62
CA MET A 1 5.09 -1.69 -4.32
C MET A 1 4.06 -1.58 -3.18
N ALA A 2 3.48 -0.40 -2.91
CA ALA A 2 2.49 -0.19 -1.85
C ALA A 2 1.22 -1.06 -1.98
N GLU A 3 0.63 -1.16 -3.18
CA GLU A 3 -0.57 -1.99 -3.43
C GLU A 3 -0.33 -3.48 -3.13
N ARG A 4 0.85 -4.00 -3.51
CA ARG A 4 1.26 -5.38 -3.20
C ARG A 4 1.45 -5.64 -1.70
N LEU A 5 1.60 -4.58 -0.90
CA LEU A 5 1.67 -4.65 0.55
C LEU A 5 0.29 -4.47 1.21
N GLY A 6 -0.77 -4.28 0.41
CA GLY A 6 -2.14 -4.14 0.91
C GLY A 6 -2.56 -2.71 1.24
N PHE A 7 -1.79 -1.71 0.83
CA PHE A 7 -2.18 -0.31 0.94
C PHE A 7 -3.11 0.09 -0.23
N LEU A 8 -4.12 0.89 0.07
CA LEU A 8 -5.04 1.49 -0.91
C LEU A 8 -4.47 2.82 -1.42
N LYS A 9 -4.65 3.12 -2.71
CA LYS A 9 -4.30 4.41 -3.29
C LYS A 9 -5.40 5.43 -2.99
N GLU A 10 -5.05 6.51 -2.29
CA GLU A 10 -5.98 7.58 -1.92
C GLU A 10 -6.02 8.69 -2.97
N GLY A 11 -4.88 8.97 -3.62
CA GLY A 11 -4.83 10.03 -4.60
C GLY A 11 -3.43 10.40 -5.06
N VAL A 12 -3.36 11.48 -5.82
CA VAL A 12 -2.11 12.09 -6.29
C VAL A 12 -2.18 13.59 -6.05
N LEU A 13 -1.21 14.11 -5.30
CA LEU A 13 -1.02 15.54 -5.09
C LEU A 13 -0.04 16.05 -6.15
N ARG A 14 -0.50 17.00 -6.97
CA ARG A 14 0.31 17.53 -8.07
C ARG A 14 1.40 18.46 -7.57
N GLU A 15 2.62 18.29 -8.09
CA GLU A 15 3.79 19.14 -7.80
C GLU A 15 4.11 19.33 -6.31
N ALA A 16 3.70 18.37 -5.47
CA ALA A 16 3.73 18.49 -4.02
C ALA A 16 5.14 18.43 -3.41
N GLU A 17 6.10 17.80 -4.09
CA GLU A 17 7.45 17.57 -3.56
C GLU A 17 8.52 18.22 -4.42
N LEU A 18 9.48 18.91 -3.79
CA LEU A 18 10.67 19.46 -4.45
C LEU A 18 11.87 18.54 -4.21
N VAL A 19 12.28 17.80 -5.23
CA VAL A 19 13.40 16.84 -5.15
C VAL A 19 14.43 17.19 -6.22
N ASN A 20 15.67 17.46 -5.81
CA ASN A 20 16.77 17.85 -6.71
C ASN A 20 16.40 18.98 -7.68
N GLY A 21 15.70 20.00 -7.17
CA GLY A 21 15.29 21.17 -7.95
C GLY A 21 14.11 20.96 -8.90
N ARG A 22 13.42 19.81 -8.83
CA ARG A 22 12.24 19.51 -9.65
C ARG A 22 11.02 19.24 -8.78
N HIS A 23 9.88 19.82 -9.15
CA HIS A 23 8.58 19.47 -8.58
C HIS A 23 8.09 18.12 -9.11
N LEU A 24 7.63 17.26 -8.21
CA LEU A 24 7.11 15.93 -8.49
C LEU A 24 5.73 15.73 -7.87
N ASP A 25 4.92 14.93 -8.55
CA ASP A 25 3.63 14.48 -8.05
C ASP A 25 3.81 13.43 -6.95
N LEU A 26 3.08 13.58 -5.85
CA LEU A 26 3.09 12.65 -4.72
C LEU A 26 1.87 11.74 -4.76
N ALA A 27 2.08 10.45 -5.00
CA ALA A 27 1.04 9.45 -4.83
C ALA A 27 0.90 9.05 -3.36
N VAL A 28 -0.30 9.19 -2.81
CA VAL A 28 -0.60 8.89 -1.41
C VAL A 28 -1.30 7.54 -1.32
N PHE A 29 -0.80 6.71 -0.40
CA PHE A 29 -1.36 5.41 -0.09
C PHE A 29 -1.65 5.30 1.41
N SER A 30 -2.70 4.58 1.78
CA SER A 30 -3.10 4.39 3.18
C SER A 30 -3.42 2.93 3.46
N GLN A 31 -3.37 2.58 4.75
CA GLN A 31 -3.93 1.33 5.25
C GLN A 31 -4.48 1.60 6.65
N LEU A 32 -5.78 1.37 6.82
CA LEU A 32 -6.47 1.57 8.09
C LEU A 32 -6.19 0.41 9.04
N HIS A 33 -6.38 0.65 10.34
CA HIS A 33 -6.17 -0.39 11.35
C HIS A 33 -7.02 -1.66 11.11
N ALA A 34 -8.25 -1.51 10.61
CA ALA A 34 -9.13 -2.63 10.28
C ALA A 34 -8.62 -3.45 9.06
N GLU A 35 -7.98 -2.78 8.10
CA GLU A 35 -7.46 -3.39 6.88
C GLU A 35 -6.16 -4.16 7.14
N TRP A 36 -5.41 -3.75 8.17
CA TRP A 36 -4.20 -4.44 8.62
C TRP A 36 -4.49 -5.89 9.02
N LYS A 37 -5.54 -6.12 9.82
CA LYS A 37 -5.88 -7.46 10.37
C LYS A 37 -6.44 -8.42 9.32
N THR A 38 -7.17 -7.87 8.36
CA THR A 38 -7.83 -8.67 7.30
C THR A 38 -6.79 -9.27 6.34
N ASN A 39 -5.76 -8.50 5.99
CA ASN A 39 -4.68 -8.98 5.12
C ASN A 39 -3.73 -9.99 5.79
N THR A 40 -3.52 -9.92 7.11
CA THR A 40 -2.74 -10.94 7.84
C THR A 40 -3.40 -12.32 7.83
N ASN A 41 -4.73 -12.38 7.90
CA ASN A 41 -5.45 -13.66 7.92
C ASN A 41 -5.46 -14.33 6.54
N GLN A 42 -5.65 -13.58 5.46
CA GLN A 42 -5.56 -14.11 4.09
C GLN A 42 -4.17 -14.66 3.75
N LYS A 43 -3.11 -14.00 4.22
CA LYS A 43 -1.73 -14.49 4.05
C LYS A 43 -1.50 -15.82 4.75
N ASN A 44 -2.05 -16.00 5.95
CA ASN A 44 -1.94 -17.24 6.71
C ASN A 44 -2.72 -18.39 6.06
N GLU A 45 -3.91 -18.13 5.53
CA GLU A 45 -4.72 -19.12 4.81
C GLU A 45 -4.07 -19.57 3.49
N LEU A 46 -3.50 -18.65 2.72
CA LEU A 46 -2.75 -18.96 1.49
C LEU A 46 -1.50 -19.81 1.78
N CYS A 47 -0.75 -19.49 2.84
CA CYS A 47 0.41 -20.30 3.24
C CYS A 47 0.02 -21.69 3.74
N GLN A 48 -1.18 -21.87 4.31
CA GLN A 48 -1.67 -23.18 4.76
C GLN A 48 -2.16 -24.05 3.59
N GLN A 49 -2.75 -23.45 2.54
CA GLN A 49 -3.21 -24.17 1.35
C GLN A 49 -2.06 -24.69 0.46
N MET A 50 -0.85 -24.14 0.59
CA MET A 50 0.33 -24.55 -0.18
C MET A 50 1.13 -25.70 0.45
N ASN A 51 0.74 -26.17 1.65
CA ASN A 51 1.42 -27.26 2.38
C ASN A 51 0.68 -28.61 2.30
N ASN A 52 -0.31 -28.75 1.41
CA ASN A 52 -1.04 -30.00 1.12
C ASN A 52 -0.75 -30.49 -0.30
#